data_AF-G8DUC0-F1
#
_entry.id   AF-G8DUC0-F1
#
_cell.length_a   1.000
_cell.length_b   1.000
_cell.length_c   1.000
_cell.angle_alpha   90.00
_cell.angle_beta   90.00
_cell.angle_gamma   90.00
#
_symmetry.space_group_name_H-M   'P 1'
#
loop_
_entity.id
_entity.type
_entity.pdbx_description
1 polymer ?
#
loop_
_entity_poly.entity_id
_entity_poly.type
_entity_poly.pdbx_seq_one_letter_code
_entity_poly.pdbx_strand_id
1 'polypeptide(L)'
;MQRLKITISPLGLLYVAMITLALFHQSGLFSFYYLTSILVSLFWLIMGMLSYLITKTRTKSELYAIEKKVASYLLIPWIAMIIYNVILYSTGNGAEQFIKSSFVQIMFAPIIIGGAAGSYIIFGNKVIEYTKYAILIYYITAIPIMLYNLGVANFINGVLSPFTGSLVTNPFEQNSDLVLSLGILVIYYFDYSKGMKKSLWLLPLMLLILGGKRIMLLSLLILCGIKIYSSMMSIKNKVRLQYFLSFVLLVAMFIFVYLIKSSIFSNYVYSHGINTMGRVKMWDYVAQYVEFSPSYLGYGYAFSNLLLEQNRVLTFGNKVYVLHSDILKIYYDLGFWIFTYWGIYNLFRLPHKIGKNYNLKIENTVWLLTIYLFLLYFTDNALTYFTVQTLYTYTVIDTIRKYNREYN
;
A
#
# COMPACT_ATOMS: atom_id res chain seq x y z
N MET A 1 -9.87 -33.53 -21.51
CA MET A 1 -9.21 -32.20 -21.46
C MET A 1 -10.20 -31.11 -21.87
N GLN A 2 -10.92 -30.51 -20.91
CA GLN A 2 -11.70 -29.29 -21.20
C GLN A 2 -10.72 -28.13 -21.38
N ARG A 3 -10.55 -27.65 -22.62
CA ARG A 3 -9.79 -26.42 -22.91
C ARG A 3 -10.46 -25.26 -22.16
N LEU A 4 -9.78 -24.72 -21.14
CA LEU A 4 -10.10 -23.43 -20.55
C LEU A 4 -10.02 -22.37 -21.66
N LYS A 5 -11.13 -22.07 -22.33
CA LYS A 5 -11.25 -20.88 -23.17
C LYS A 5 -11.34 -19.69 -22.22
N ILE A 6 -10.19 -19.11 -21.87
CA ILE A 6 -10.12 -17.80 -21.22
C ILE A 6 -10.53 -16.78 -22.28
N THR A 7 -11.80 -16.38 -22.31
CA THR A 7 -12.28 -15.32 -23.21
C THR A 7 -12.01 -13.96 -22.56
N ILE A 8 -10.78 -13.45 -22.71
CA ILE A 8 -10.44 -12.07 -22.33
C ILE A 8 -11.02 -11.15 -23.41
N SER A 9 -11.80 -10.14 -23.02
CA SER A 9 -12.26 -9.12 -23.97
C SER A 9 -11.09 -8.26 -24.47
N PRO A 10 -11.18 -7.62 -25.66
CA PRO A 10 -10.13 -6.72 -26.15
C PRO A 10 -9.76 -5.62 -25.13
N LEU A 11 -10.77 -5.09 -24.42
CA LEU A 11 -10.57 -4.12 -23.34
C LEU A 11 -9.86 -4.73 -22.11
N GLY A 12 -10.13 -6.01 -21.81
CA GLY A 12 -9.41 -6.74 -20.76
C GLY A 12 -7.95 -6.98 -21.11
N LEU A 13 -7.64 -7.29 -22.38
CA LEU A 13 -6.26 -7.41 -22.86
C LEU A 13 -5.52 -6.08 -22.75
N LEU A 14 -6.16 -4.96 -23.12
CA LEU A 14 -5.61 -3.62 -22.94
C LEU A 14 -5.32 -3.32 -21.46
N TYR A 15 -6.25 -3.67 -20.56
CA TYR A 15 -6.03 -3.53 -19.12
C TYR A 15 -4.81 -4.33 -18.65
N VAL A 16 -4.73 -5.61 -19.02
CA VAL A 16 -3.59 -6.46 -18.65
C VAL A 16 -2.27 -5.85 -19.16
N ALA A 17 -2.23 -5.40 -20.42
CA ALA A 17 -1.03 -4.79 -21.01
C ALA A 17 -0.62 -3.51 -20.26
N MET A 18 -1.56 -2.59 -20.00
CA MET A 18 -1.29 -1.32 -19.30
C MET A 18 -0.83 -1.53 -17.86
N ILE A 19 -1.46 -2.45 -17.12
CA ILE A 19 -1.02 -2.76 -15.75
C ILE A 19 0.37 -3.41 -15.79
N THR A 20 0.63 -4.31 -16.73
CA THR A 20 1.97 -4.91 -16.88
C THR A 20 3.03 -3.82 -17.15
N LEU A 21 2.73 -2.86 -18.01
CA LEU A 21 3.59 -1.68 -18.26
C LEU A 21 3.82 -0.85 -17.00
N ALA A 22 2.78 -0.61 -16.19
CA ALA A 22 2.94 0.08 -14.91
C ALA A 22 3.83 -0.68 -13.92
N LEU A 23 3.78 -2.02 -13.92
CA LEU A 23 4.62 -2.87 -13.06
C LEU A 23 6.10 -2.87 -13.46
N PHE A 24 6.41 -2.67 -14.75
CA PHE A 24 7.81 -2.59 -15.21
C PHE A 24 8.59 -1.40 -14.66
N HIS A 25 7.93 -0.37 -14.11
CA HIS A 25 8.63 0.66 -13.34
C HIS A 25 9.40 0.07 -12.15
N GLN A 26 8.92 -1.04 -11.57
CA GLN A 26 9.51 -1.63 -10.36
C GLN A 26 10.82 -2.40 -10.64
N SER A 27 11.04 -2.87 -11.88
CA SER A 27 12.22 -3.67 -12.23
C SER A 27 13.47 -2.83 -12.54
N GLY A 28 13.38 -1.50 -12.55
CA GLY A 28 14.50 -0.61 -12.94
C GLY A 28 14.91 -0.73 -14.42
N LEU A 29 14.16 -1.47 -15.23
CA LEU A 29 14.46 -1.73 -16.66
C LEU A 29 14.09 -0.55 -17.56
N PHE A 30 13.11 0.26 -17.16
CA PHE A 30 12.72 1.47 -17.87
C PHE A 30 12.87 2.66 -16.93
N SER A 31 13.55 3.71 -17.40
CA SER A 31 13.80 4.94 -16.64
C SER A 31 12.56 5.83 -16.46
N PHE A 32 11.43 5.47 -17.08
CA PHE A 32 10.16 6.15 -16.86
C PHE A 32 9.66 5.82 -15.45
N TYR A 33 10.00 6.74 -14.55
CA TYR A 33 9.60 6.79 -13.15
C TYR A 33 8.08 6.56 -12.99
N TYR A 34 7.66 6.37 -11.74
CA TYR A 34 6.31 6.19 -11.17
C TYR A 34 5.13 6.88 -11.91
N LEU A 35 5.41 7.91 -12.72
CA LEU A 35 4.57 8.47 -13.78
C LEU A 35 3.79 7.42 -14.60
N THR A 36 4.39 6.30 -15.01
CA THR A 36 3.66 5.27 -15.79
C THR A 36 2.46 4.70 -15.03
N SER A 37 2.65 4.41 -13.74
CA SER A 37 1.60 3.93 -12.85
C SER A 37 0.49 4.98 -12.64
N ILE A 38 0.88 6.25 -12.53
CA ILE A 38 -0.08 7.37 -12.42
C ILE A 38 -0.88 7.53 -13.71
N LEU A 39 -0.23 7.54 -14.88
CA LEU A 39 -0.89 7.71 -16.17
C LEU A 39 -1.88 6.57 -16.44
N VAL A 40 -1.49 5.33 -16.12
CA VAL A 40 -2.39 4.16 -16.21
C VAL A 40 -3.58 4.33 -15.25
N SER A 41 -3.35 4.79 -14.03
CA SER A 41 -4.41 5.05 -13.06
C SER A 41 -5.37 6.16 -13.50
N LEU A 42 -4.84 7.26 -14.04
CA LEU A 42 -5.62 8.37 -14.61
C LEU A 42 -6.47 7.90 -15.79
N PHE A 43 -5.90 7.08 -16.68
CA PHE A 43 -6.65 6.51 -17.79
C PHE A 43 -7.86 5.71 -17.30
N TRP A 44 -7.67 4.79 -16.34
CA TRP A 44 -8.77 3.98 -15.80
C TRP A 44 -9.76 4.77 -14.96
N LEU A 45 -9.31 5.84 -14.31
CA LEU A 45 -10.18 6.80 -13.62
C LEU A 45 -11.11 7.49 -14.64
N ILE A 46 -10.56 8.06 -15.71
CA ILE A 46 -11.32 8.75 -16.76
C ILE A 46 -12.29 7.76 -17.43
N MET A 47 -11.81 6.58 -17.82
CA MET A 47 -12.65 5.54 -18.43
C MET A 47 -13.79 5.10 -17.50
N GLY A 48 -13.52 4.98 -16.19
CA GLY A 48 -14.54 4.68 -15.19
C GLY A 48 -15.59 5.79 -15.06
N MET A 49 -15.15 7.05 -15.06
CA MET A 49 -16.06 8.21 -15.04
C MET A 49 -16.93 8.25 -16.31
N LEU A 50 -16.35 8.05 -17.49
CA LEU A 50 -17.09 7.99 -18.76
C LEU A 50 -18.11 6.85 -18.77
N SER A 51 -17.70 5.65 -18.32
CA SER A 51 -18.59 4.50 -18.19
C SER A 51 -19.76 4.80 -17.26
N TYR A 52 -19.51 5.48 -16.15
CA TYR A 52 -20.55 5.91 -15.22
C TYR A 52 -21.51 6.91 -15.86
N LEU A 53 -21.01 7.94 -16.56
CA LEU A 53 -21.85 8.95 -17.22
C LEU A 53 -22.74 8.34 -18.30
N ILE A 54 -22.20 7.44 -19.13
CA ILE A 54 -22.95 6.73 -20.17
C ILE A 54 -24.02 5.83 -19.56
N THR A 55 -23.76 5.22 -18.41
CA THR A 55 -24.70 4.30 -17.78
C THR A 55 -25.74 5.01 -16.90
N LYS A 56 -25.45 6.22 -16.41
CA LYS A 56 -26.39 7.03 -15.60
C LYS A 56 -27.70 7.33 -16.36
N THR A 57 -27.65 7.33 -17.69
CA THR A 57 -28.84 7.49 -18.57
C THR A 57 -29.69 6.21 -18.66
N ARG A 58 -29.18 5.06 -18.21
CA ARG A 58 -29.84 3.74 -18.26
C ARG A 58 -29.93 3.14 -16.85
N THR A 59 -30.96 3.44 -16.06
CA THR A 59 -31.51 2.74 -14.84
C THR A 59 -30.60 1.88 -13.92
N LYS A 60 -29.26 1.96 -14.02
CA LYS A 60 -28.24 1.16 -13.32
C LYS A 60 -27.39 2.04 -12.39
N SER A 61 -27.93 3.17 -11.95
CA SER A 61 -27.26 4.10 -11.02
C SER A 61 -26.92 3.43 -9.68
N GLU A 62 -27.70 2.44 -9.25
CA GLU A 62 -27.47 1.65 -8.03
C GLU A 62 -26.28 0.70 -8.15
N LEU A 63 -25.95 0.26 -9.37
CA LEU A 63 -24.94 -0.76 -9.63
C LEU A 63 -23.51 -0.29 -9.33
N TYR A 64 -23.26 1.02 -9.44
CA TYR A 64 -21.95 1.65 -9.18
C TYR A 64 -21.87 2.42 -7.86
N ALA A 65 -22.95 2.39 -7.07
CA ALA A 65 -23.02 3.14 -5.83
C ALA A 65 -21.99 2.63 -4.80
N ILE A 66 -21.69 1.33 -4.82
CA ILE A 66 -20.72 0.70 -3.90
C ILE A 66 -19.30 1.20 -4.19
N GLU A 67 -18.86 1.14 -5.44
CA GLU A 67 -17.52 1.55 -5.86
C GLU A 67 -17.26 3.01 -5.51
N LYS A 68 -18.21 3.88 -5.84
CA LYS A 68 -18.13 5.32 -5.52
C LYS A 68 -18.09 5.55 -4.01
N LYS A 69 -18.95 4.88 -3.26
CA LYS A 69 -19.02 5.01 -1.79
C LYS A 69 -17.73 4.55 -1.13
N VAL A 70 -17.20 3.38 -1.51
CA VAL A 70 -15.91 2.87 -1.00
C VAL A 70 -14.77 3.81 -1.38
N ALA A 71 -14.65 4.20 -2.65
CA ALA A 71 -13.62 5.13 -3.09
C ALA A 71 -13.68 6.45 -2.28
N SER A 72 -14.87 7.01 -2.08
CA SER A 72 -15.04 8.20 -1.25
C SER A 72 -14.55 8.00 0.19
N TYR A 73 -14.78 6.83 0.78
CA TYR A 73 -14.34 6.54 2.14
C TYR A 73 -12.82 6.42 2.25
N LEU A 74 -12.18 5.86 1.21
CA LEU A 74 -10.72 5.77 1.11
C LEU A 74 -10.07 7.13 0.80
N LEU A 75 -10.77 8.02 0.10
CA LEU A 75 -10.27 9.35 -0.27
C LEU A 75 -10.39 10.39 0.84
N ILE A 76 -11.28 10.23 1.83
CA ILE A 76 -11.43 11.17 2.95
C ILE A 76 -10.10 11.57 3.63
N PRO A 77 -9.20 10.63 4.04
CA PRO A 77 -7.95 11.00 4.69
C PRO A 77 -7.05 11.81 3.74
N TRP A 78 -7.04 11.47 2.46
CA TRP A 78 -6.28 12.22 1.45
C TRP A 78 -6.83 13.62 1.23
N ILE A 79 -8.15 13.79 1.15
CA ILE A 79 -8.78 15.11 1.03
C ILE A 79 -8.41 15.98 2.23
N ALA A 80 -8.43 15.43 3.45
CA ALA A 80 -8.01 16.15 4.65
C ALA A 80 -6.54 16.55 4.59
N MET A 81 -5.65 15.64 4.18
CA MET A 81 -4.22 15.93 4.00
C MET A 81 -3.98 17.01 2.93
N ILE A 82 -4.72 16.98 1.81
CA ILE A 82 -4.62 17.98 0.74
C ILE A 82 -5.04 19.36 1.24
N ILE A 83 -6.20 19.46 1.91
CA ILE A 83 -6.70 20.71 2.47
C ILE A 83 -5.70 21.25 3.49
N TYR A 84 -5.19 20.39 4.37
CA TYR A 84 -4.20 20.80 5.37
C TYR A 84 -2.89 21.26 4.73
N ASN A 85 -2.41 20.57 3.68
CA ASN A 85 -1.21 20.94 2.95
C ASN A 85 -1.34 22.34 2.33
N VAL A 86 -2.53 22.68 1.80
CA VAL A 86 -2.82 24.05 1.31
C VAL A 86 -2.72 25.07 2.44
N ILE A 87 -3.35 24.79 3.61
CA ILE A 87 -3.31 25.68 4.78
C ILE A 87 -1.89 25.87 5.30
N LEU A 88 -1.10 24.80 5.32
CA LEU A 88 0.27 24.80 5.82
C LEU A 88 1.16 25.70 4.97
N TYR A 89 1.03 25.63 3.64
CA TYR A 89 1.76 26.54 2.74
C TYR A 89 1.21 27.97 2.76
N SER A 90 -0.10 28.18 2.87
CA SER A 90 -0.67 29.53 2.90
C SER A 90 -0.35 30.31 4.18
N THR A 91 -0.05 29.60 5.28
CA THR A 91 0.33 30.20 6.57
C THR A 91 1.84 30.40 6.73
N GLY A 92 2.65 30.05 5.72
CA GLY A 92 4.11 30.19 5.76
C GLY A 92 4.85 29.13 6.58
N ASN A 93 4.14 28.11 7.10
CA ASN A 93 4.76 27.03 7.87
C ASN A 93 5.42 25.96 6.98
N GLY A 94 5.05 25.90 5.70
CA GLY A 94 5.59 24.93 4.76
C GLY A 94 6.94 25.32 4.18
N ALA A 95 7.72 24.29 3.80
CA ALA A 95 8.98 24.48 3.10
C ALA A 95 8.73 24.99 1.67
N GLU A 96 8.82 26.31 1.47
CA GLU A 96 8.43 27.01 0.23
C GLU A 96 9.08 26.42 -1.04
N GLN A 97 10.35 26.04 -0.94
CA GLN A 97 11.13 25.42 -2.02
C GLN A 97 10.53 24.11 -2.57
N PHE A 98 9.61 23.47 -1.82
CA PHE A 98 9.04 22.17 -2.14
C PHE A 98 7.56 22.20 -2.54
N ILE A 99 6.92 23.37 -2.60
CA ILE A 99 5.47 23.52 -2.86
C ILE A 99 5.02 22.67 -4.07
N LYS A 100 5.63 22.87 -5.24
CA LYS A 100 5.23 22.17 -6.48
C LYS A 100 5.32 20.65 -6.32
N SER A 101 6.45 20.15 -5.82
CA SER A 101 6.69 18.72 -5.64
C SER A 101 5.74 18.10 -4.60
N SER A 102 5.43 18.83 -3.54
CA SER A 102 4.48 18.41 -2.50
C SER A 102 3.08 18.18 -3.09
N PHE A 103 2.56 19.15 -3.85
CA PHE A 103 1.24 19.04 -4.48
C PHE A 103 1.15 17.95 -5.54
N VAL A 104 2.24 17.67 -6.25
CA VAL A 104 2.27 16.56 -7.22
C VAL A 104 2.23 15.22 -6.48
N GLN A 105 3.08 15.01 -5.47
CA GLN A 105 3.20 13.73 -4.78
C GLN A 105 1.96 13.37 -3.95
N ILE A 106 1.30 14.35 -3.33
CA ILE A 106 0.09 14.08 -2.53
C ILE A 106 -1.10 13.59 -3.37
N MET A 107 -1.10 13.86 -4.69
CA MET A 107 -2.16 13.45 -5.61
C MET A 107 -2.02 12.01 -6.10
N PHE A 108 -0.86 11.37 -5.90
CA PHE A 108 -0.57 10.04 -6.45
C PHE A 108 -1.52 8.98 -5.93
N ALA A 109 -1.64 8.81 -4.61
CA ALA A 109 -2.52 7.81 -4.03
C ALA A 109 -4.02 8.07 -4.32
N PRO A 110 -4.55 9.30 -4.25
CA PRO A 110 -5.91 9.61 -4.70
C PRO A 110 -6.21 9.19 -6.13
N ILE A 111 -5.30 9.47 -7.06
CA ILE A 111 -5.41 9.08 -8.46
C ILE A 111 -5.45 7.55 -8.59
N ILE A 112 -4.61 6.83 -7.85
CA ILE A 112 -4.55 5.37 -7.88
C ILE A 112 -5.84 4.75 -7.31
N ILE A 113 -6.33 5.25 -6.17
CA ILE A 113 -7.60 4.81 -5.58
C ILE A 113 -8.75 5.05 -6.57
N GLY A 114 -8.78 6.22 -7.21
CA GLY A 114 -9.75 6.55 -8.24
C GLY A 114 -9.66 5.63 -9.46
N GLY A 115 -8.45 5.38 -9.96
CA GLY A 115 -8.20 4.48 -11.10
C GLY A 115 -8.58 3.02 -10.81
N ALA A 116 -8.33 2.56 -9.58
CA ALA A 116 -8.79 1.26 -9.11
C ALA A 116 -10.32 1.21 -9.05
N ALA A 117 -11.00 2.20 -8.46
CA ALA A 117 -12.46 2.24 -8.47
C ALA A 117 -13.03 2.26 -9.91
N GLY A 118 -12.44 3.06 -10.81
CA GLY A 118 -12.84 3.17 -12.21
C GLY A 118 -12.69 1.87 -13.01
N SER A 119 -11.55 1.19 -12.85
CA SER A 119 -11.34 -0.13 -13.47
C SER A 119 -12.27 -1.21 -12.90
N TYR A 120 -12.59 -1.17 -11.60
CA TYR A 120 -13.57 -2.08 -11.01
C TYR A 120 -15.00 -1.80 -11.54
N ILE A 121 -15.38 -0.54 -11.77
CA ILE A 121 -16.66 -0.16 -12.41
C ILE A 121 -16.80 -0.85 -13.78
N ILE A 122 -15.73 -0.86 -14.58
CA ILE A 122 -15.73 -1.39 -15.95
C ILE A 122 -15.74 -2.92 -15.97
N PHE A 123 -14.88 -3.56 -15.17
CA PHE A 123 -14.62 -5.00 -15.27
C PHE A 123 -15.25 -5.84 -14.15
N GLY A 124 -15.72 -5.21 -13.07
CA GLY A 124 -16.23 -5.88 -11.88
C GLY A 124 -15.19 -6.81 -11.25
N ASN A 125 -15.65 -7.96 -10.77
CA ASN A 125 -14.81 -8.97 -10.12
C ASN A 125 -13.70 -9.55 -11.03
N LYS A 126 -13.84 -9.46 -12.35
CA LYS A 126 -12.80 -9.92 -13.30
C LYS A 126 -11.52 -9.10 -13.21
N VAL A 127 -11.58 -7.86 -12.71
CA VAL A 127 -10.40 -6.99 -12.62
C VAL A 127 -9.29 -7.62 -11.78
N ILE A 128 -9.65 -8.29 -10.68
CA ILE A 128 -8.69 -8.98 -9.80
C ILE A 128 -7.98 -10.12 -10.56
N GLU A 129 -8.70 -10.82 -11.43
CA GLU A 129 -8.11 -11.88 -12.26
C GLU A 129 -7.19 -11.29 -13.34
N TYR A 130 -7.59 -10.19 -13.97
CA TYR A 130 -6.75 -9.49 -14.94
C TYR A 130 -5.47 -8.92 -14.32
N THR A 131 -5.54 -8.35 -13.11
CA THR A 131 -4.35 -7.88 -12.38
C THR A 131 -3.39 -9.03 -12.09
N LYS A 132 -3.90 -10.24 -11.79
CA LYS A 132 -3.04 -11.43 -11.64
C LYS A 132 -2.34 -11.82 -12.93
N TYR A 133 -3.06 -11.79 -14.06
CA TYR A 133 -2.44 -12.07 -15.35
C TYR A 133 -1.33 -11.06 -15.65
N ALA A 134 -1.54 -9.78 -15.34
CA ALA A 134 -0.51 -8.76 -15.48
C ALA A 134 0.72 -9.03 -14.58
N ILE A 135 0.51 -9.39 -13.31
CA ILE A 135 1.59 -9.78 -12.39
C ILE A 135 2.36 -10.99 -12.90
N LEU A 136 1.66 -12.00 -13.45
CA LEU A 136 2.29 -13.20 -13.98
C LEU A 136 3.13 -12.90 -15.23
N ILE A 137 2.59 -12.12 -16.18
CA ILE A 137 3.32 -11.69 -17.38
C ILE A 137 4.54 -10.87 -17.00
N TYR A 138 4.41 -9.97 -16.01
CA TYR A 138 5.53 -9.22 -15.46
C TYR A 138 6.62 -10.14 -14.93
N TYR A 139 6.31 -11.16 -14.13
CA TYR A 139 7.35 -12.07 -13.63
C TYR A 139 7.97 -12.95 -14.71
N ILE A 140 7.17 -13.43 -15.67
CA ILE A 140 7.66 -14.21 -16.82
C ILE A 140 8.67 -13.40 -17.65
N THR A 141 8.49 -12.08 -17.74
CA THR A 141 9.37 -11.19 -18.49
C THR A 141 10.54 -10.67 -17.66
N ALA A 142 10.33 -10.33 -16.38
CA ALA A 142 11.35 -9.79 -15.50
C ALA A 142 12.41 -10.84 -15.11
N ILE A 143 12.01 -12.08 -14.77
CA ILE A 143 12.94 -13.11 -14.29
C ILE A 143 14.07 -13.42 -15.30
N PRO A 144 13.79 -13.65 -16.60
CA PRO A 144 14.85 -13.87 -17.58
C PRO A 144 15.83 -12.71 -17.70
N ILE A 145 15.33 -11.47 -17.62
CA ILE A 145 16.16 -10.27 -17.71
C ILE A 145 17.06 -10.15 -16.46
N MET A 146 16.52 -10.47 -15.28
CA MET A 146 17.29 -10.47 -14.04
C MET A 146 18.35 -11.58 -14.02
N LEU A 147 18.02 -12.76 -14.55
CA LEU A 147 18.97 -13.86 -14.74
C LEU A 147 20.11 -13.47 -15.68
N TYR A 148 19.80 -12.77 -16.77
CA TYR A 148 20.80 -12.25 -17.71
C TYR A 148 21.72 -11.21 -17.05
N ASN A 149 21.16 -10.25 -16.30
CA ASN A 149 21.94 -9.17 -15.69
C ASN A 149 22.79 -9.62 -14.50
N LEU A 150 22.30 -10.53 -13.66
CA LEU A 150 22.98 -10.95 -12.42
C LEU A 150 23.84 -12.20 -12.62
N GLY A 151 23.50 -13.04 -13.59
CA GLY A 151 24.01 -14.41 -13.73
C GLY A 151 23.30 -15.40 -12.79
N VAL A 152 23.26 -16.67 -13.19
CA VAL A 152 22.47 -17.73 -12.51
C VAL A 152 22.90 -17.93 -11.05
N ALA A 153 24.21 -17.97 -10.78
CA ALA A 153 24.74 -18.20 -9.43
C ALA A 153 24.37 -17.07 -8.46
N ASN A 154 24.54 -15.80 -8.88
CA ASN A 154 24.18 -14.65 -8.06
C ASN A 154 22.68 -14.51 -7.91
N PHE A 155 21.90 -14.87 -8.94
CA PHE A 155 20.44 -14.91 -8.83
C PHE A 155 20.00 -15.89 -7.74
N ILE A 156 20.50 -17.12 -7.74
CA ILE A 156 20.17 -18.13 -6.72
C ILE A 156 20.61 -17.65 -5.32
N ASN A 157 21.85 -17.15 -5.20
CA ASN A 157 22.36 -16.62 -3.93
C ASN A 157 21.55 -15.42 -3.42
N GLY A 158 21.06 -14.57 -4.32
CA GLY A 158 20.19 -13.43 -4.00
C GLY A 158 18.80 -13.88 -3.55
N VAL A 159 18.18 -14.87 -4.20
CA VAL A 159 16.88 -15.41 -3.78
C VAL A 159 16.97 -16.05 -2.39
N LEU A 160 18.09 -16.68 -2.07
CA LEU A 160 18.34 -17.32 -0.77
C LEU A 160 18.79 -16.33 0.31
N SER A 161 19.22 -15.12 -0.06
CA SER A 161 19.79 -14.14 0.87
C SER A 161 18.88 -13.76 2.05
N PRO A 162 17.53 -13.71 1.93
CA PRO A 162 16.67 -13.46 3.08
C PRO A 162 16.75 -14.54 4.15
N PHE A 163 17.10 -15.77 3.76
CA PHE A 163 17.19 -16.96 4.63
C PHE A 163 18.61 -17.26 5.10
N THR A 164 19.62 -17.00 4.25
CA THR A 164 21.03 -17.31 4.54
C THR A 164 21.78 -16.14 5.16
N GLY A 165 21.22 -14.92 5.12
CA GLY A 165 21.92 -13.71 5.57
C GLY A 165 23.00 -13.22 4.60
N SER A 166 23.06 -13.76 3.38
CA SER A 166 23.98 -13.33 2.33
C SER A 166 23.81 -11.83 2.01
N LEU A 167 24.91 -11.16 1.65
CA LEU A 167 24.91 -9.74 1.27
C LEU A 167 24.44 -9.50 -0.17
N VAL A 168 24.20 -10.57 -0.94
CA VAL A 168 23.65 -10.46 -2.31
C VAL A 168 22.21 -9.98 -2.24
N THR A 169 21.91 -8.86 -2.91
CA THR A 169 20.57 -8.28 -2.94
C THR A 169 19.58 -9.25 -3.57
N ASN A 170 18.46 -9.50 -2.90
CA ASN A 170 17.42 -10.35 -3.45
C ASN A 170 16.81 -9.68 -4.69
N PRO A 171 16.84 -10.33 -5.86
CA PRO A 171 16.27 -9.80 -7.10
C PRO A 171 14.79 -9.44 -6.92
N PHE A 172 14.02 -10.25 -6.19
CA PHE A 172 12.59 -10.04 -5.96
C PHE A 172 12.30 -8.93 -4.94
N GLU A 173 13.26 -8.59 -4.08
CA GLU A 173 13.10 -7.54 -3.06
C GLU A 173 13.10 -6.12 -3.67
N GLN A 174 13.71 -5.96 -4.85
CA GLN A 174 13.66 -4.70 -5.62
C GLN A 174 12.21 -4.33 -5.98
N ASN A 175 11.33 -5.32 -6.13
CA ASN A 175 9.89 -5.13 -6.40
C ASN A 175 9.06 -5.11 -5.12
N SER A 176 9.45 -4.26 -4.17
CA SER A 176 8.83 -4.19 -2.84
C SER A 176 7.32 -4.00 -2.90
N ASP A 177 6.83 -3.10 -3.75
CA ASP A 177 5.41 -2.81 -3.93
C ASP A 177 4.60 -4.08 -4.28
N LEU A 178 5.00 -4.80 -5.33
CA LEU A 178 4.27 -5.99 -5.76
C LEU A 178 4.32 -7.09 -4.69
N VAL A 179 5.48 -7.38 -4.11
CA VAL A 179 5.61 -8.41 -3.06
C VAL A 179 4.71 -8.09 -1.87
N LEU A 180 4.73 -6.86 -1.38
CA LEU A 180 3.89 -6.41 -0.26
C LEU A 180 2.39 -6.48 -0.59
N SER A 181 2.01 -6.20 -1.85
CA SER A 181 0.62 -6.26 -2.29
C SER A 181 0.05 -7.69 -2.32
N LEU A 182 0.90 -8.73 -2.45
CA LEU A 182 0.46 -10.13 -2.42
C LEU A 182 -0.09 -10.52 -1.04
N GLY A 183 0.40 -9.93 0.05
CA GLY A 183 -0.16 -10.17 1.39
C GLY A 183 -1.64 -9.76 1.50
N ILE A 184 -2.05 -8.70 0.81
CA ILE A 184 -3.46 -8.26 0.72
C ILE A 184 -4.30 -9.35 0.08
N LEU A 185 -3.82 -9.94 -1.03
CA LEU A 185 -4.51 -11.02 -1.71
C LEU A 185 -4.62 -12.27 -0.83
N VAL A 186 -3.56 -12.62 -0.09
CA VAL A 186 -3.58 -13.77 0.84
C VAL A 186 -4.65 -13.57 1.92
N ILE A 187 -4.70 -12.40 2.56
CA ILE A 187 -5.72 -12.08 3.58
C ILE A 187 -7.12 -12.16 2.98
N TYR A 188 -7.33 -11.52 1.83
CA TYR A 188 -8.61 -11.51 1.12
C TYR A 188 -9.08 -12.92 0.74
N TYR A 189 -8.18 -13.76 0.21
CA TYR A 189 -8.52 -15.13 -0.13
C TYR A 189 -8.84 -15.96 1.12
N PHE A 190 -8.14 -15.75 2.23
CA PHE A 190 -8.39 -16.45 3.49
C PHE A 190 -9.81 -16.22 4.06
N ASP A 191 -10.46 -15.11 3.74
CA ASP A 191 -11.85 -14.84 4.15
C ASP A 191 -12.92 -15.29 3.13
N TYR A 192 -12.56 -15.37 1.85
CA TYR A 192 -13.50 -15.58 0.73
C TYR A 192 -13.14 -16.79 -0.15
N SER A 193 -12.43 -17.77 0.42
CA SER A 193 -11.88 -18.96 -0.23
C SER A 193 -12.89 -19.95 -0.81
N LYS A 194 -14.18 -19.87 -0.41
CA LYS A 194 -15.19 -20.85 -0.81
C LYS A 194 -15.38 -20.81 -2.33
N GLY A 195 -14.90 -21.85 -3.01
CA GLY A 195 -15.08 -22.07 -4.45
C GLY A 195 -13.92 -21.68 -5.37
N MET A 196 -12.80 -21.16 -4.86
CA MET A 196 -11.63 -20.86 -5.70
C MET A 196 -10.73 -22.08 -5.91
N LYS A 197 -10.28 -22.31 -7.15
CA LYS A 197 -9.32 -23.39 -7.47
C LYS A 197 -8.04 -23.24 -6.63
N LYS A 198 -7.56 -24.34 -6.02
CA LYS A 198 -6.35 -24.37 -5.18
C LYS A 198 -5.09 -23.78 -5.87
N SER A 199 -4.99 -23.89 -7.20
CA SER A 199 -3.89 -23.28 -7.97
C SER A 199 -3.83 -21.75 -7.89
N LEU A 200 -4.94 -21.08 -7.54
CA LEU A 200 -5.01 -19.63 -7.37
C LEU A 200 -4.35 -19.13 -6.07
N TRP A 201 -4.07 -20.04 -5.13
CA TRP A 201 -3.42 -19.74 -3.84
C TRP A 201 -1.91 -19.89 -3.88
N LEU A 202 -1.44 -20.88 -4.62
CA LEU A 202 -0.04 -21.28 -4.63
C LEU A 202 0.86 -20.20 -5.24
N LEU A 203 0.41 -19.54 -6.32
CA LEU A 203 1.21 -18.53 -7.01
C LEU A 203 1.50 -17.29 -6.15
N PRO A 204 0.51 -16.60 -5.53
CA PRO A 204 0.79 -15.50 -4.62
C PRO A 204 1.66 -15.91 -3.43
N LEU A 205 1.41 -17.10 -2.86
CA LEU A 205 2.16 -17.58 -1.70
C LEU A 205 3.63 -17.88 -2.04
N MET A 206 3.89 -18.49 -3.19
CA MET A 206 5.26 -18.74 -3.68
C MET A 206 6.00 -17.44 -3.94
N LEU A 207 5.41 -16.50 -4.67
CA LEU A 207 6.01 -15.20 -4.98
C LEU A 207 6.27 -14.38 -3.71
N LEU A 208 5.41 -14.52 -2.70
CA LEU A 208 5.54 -13.90 -1.41
C LEU A 208 6.77 -14.41 -0.65
N ILE A 209 6.97 -15.74 -0.62
CA ILE A 209 8.14 -16.37 0.03
C ILE A 209 9.43 -15.98 -0.71
N LEU A 210 9.42 -16.02 -2.03
CA LEU A 210 10.57 -15.64 -2.87
C LEU A 210 10.93 -14.16 -2.74
N GLY A 211 9.94 -13.29 -2.53
CA GLY A 211 10.12 -11.87 -2.31
C GLY A 211 10.86 -11.51 -1.03
N GLY A 212 10.93 -12.41 -0.04
CA GLY A 212 11.82 -12.29 1.12
C GLY A 212 11.57 -11.09 2.06
N LYS A 213 10.48 -10.33 1.87
CA LYS A 213 10.16 -9.14 2.68
C LYS A 213 9.73 -9.56 4.09
N ARG A 214 10.68 -9.51 5.02
CA ARG A 214 10.54 -9.95 6.42
C ARG A 214 9.35 -9.28 7.13
N ILE A 215 9.16 -7.97 6.94
CA ILE A 215 8.06 -7.24 7.57
C ILE A 215 6.69 -7.76 7.14
N MET A 216 6.54 -8.15 5.87
CA MET A 216 5.27 -8.71 5.37
C MET A 216 5.00 -10.09 5.97
N LEU A 217 6.02 -10.97 6.04
CA LEU A 217 5.87 -12.28 6.68
C LEU A 217 5.47 -12.14 8.15
N LEU A 218 6.14 -11.26 8.89
CA LEU A 218 5.81 -10.94 10.28
C LEU A 218 4.38 -10.41 10.41
N SER A 219 3.98 -9.49 9.51
CA SER A 219 2.63 -8.92 9.51
C SER A 219 1.56 -9.98 9.27
N LEU A 220 1.76 -10.89 8.32
CA LEU A 220 0.85 -12.01 8.06
C LEU A 220 0.78 -12.98 9.23
N LEU A 221 1.90 -13.28 9.89
CA LEU A 221 1.92 -14.13 11.09
C LEU A 221 1.09 -13.51 12.23
N ILE A 222 1.28 -12.21 12.50
CA ILE A 222 0.52 -11.47 13.50
C ILE A 222 -0.99 -11.52 13.17
N LEU A 223 -1.36 -11.28 11.91
CA LEU A 223 -2.76 -11.29 11.48
C LEU A 223 -3.40 -12.67 11.54
N CYS A 224 -2.67 -13.73 11.18
CA CYS A 224 -3.12 -15.11 11.37
C CYS A 224 -3.40 -15.38 12.86
N GLY A 225 -2.51 -14.96 13.75
CA GLY A 225 -2.71 -15.05 15.21
C GLY A 225 -3.96 -14.30 15.67
N ILE A 226 -4.13 -13.04 15.26
CA ILE A 226 -5.32 -12.22 15.57
C ILE A 226 -6.59 -12.89 15.04
N LYS A 227 -6.57 -13.45 13.84
CA LYS A 227 -7.73 -14.09 13.25
C LYS A 227 -8.11 -15.39 13.97
N ILE A 228 -7.14 -16.23 14.33
CA ILE A 228 -7.39 -17.44 15.12
C ILE A 228 -7.96 -17.06 16.48
N TYR A 229 -7.32 -16.14 17.19
CA TYR A 229 -7.76 -15.69 18.50
C TYR A 229 -9.16 -15.05 18.47
N SER A 230 -9.41 -14.16 17.51
CA SER A 230 -10.72 -13.54 17.35
C SER A 230 -11.80 -14.56 16.97
N SER A 231 -11.48 -15.63 16.22
CA SER A 231 -12.48 -16.63 15.83
C SER A 231 -13.11 -17.35 17.03
N MET A 232 -12.38 -17.45 18.15
CA MET A 232 -12.81 -18.03 19.42
C MET A 232 -13.70 -17.10 20.26
N MET A 233 -13.89 -15.85 19.84
CA MET A 233 -14.61 -14.83 20.61
C MET A 233 -16.05 -14.60 20.15
N SER A 234 -16.89 -14.18 21.10
CA SER A 234 -18.20 -13.61 20.80
C SER A 234 -18.07 -12.32 19.97
N ILE A 235 -19.13 -11.97 19.25
CA ILE A 235 -19.20 -10.76 18.40
C ILE A 235 -18.83 -9.49 19.18
N LYS A 236 -19.36 -9.31 20.40
CA LYS A 236 -19.07 -8.14 21.24
C LYS A 236 -17.57 -8.04 21.59
N ASN A 237 -16.94 -9.18 21.88
CA ASN A 237 -15.52 -9.23 22.24
C ASN A 237 -14.63 -9.02 21.01
N LYS A 238 -15.04 -9.46 19.81
CA LYS A 238 -14.34 -9.16 18.55
C LYS A 238 -14.25 -7.65 18.31
N VAL A 239 -15.37 -6.94 18.43
CA VAL A 239 -15.38 -5.48 18.26
C VAL A 239 -14.47 -4.81 19.31
N ARG A 240 -14.55 -5.21 20.58
CA ARG A 240 -13.66 -4.68 21.63
C ARG A 240 -12.18 -4.91 21.34
N LEU A 241 -11.84 -6.11 20.86
CA LEU A 241 -10.48 -6.46 20.45
C LEU A 241 -9.99 -5.57 19.31
N GLN A 242 -10.86 -5.29 18.32
CA GLN A 242 -10.53 -4.40 17.21
C GLN A 242 -10.19 -2.99 17.70
N TYR A 243 -11.06 -2.39 18.52
CA TYR A 243 -10.80 -1.06 19.11
C TYR A 243 -9.52 -1.06 19.96
N PHE A 244 -9.31 -2.08 20.78
CA PHE A 244 -8.12 -2.19 21.63
C PHE A 244 -6.83 -2.26 20.80
N LEU A 245 -6.76 -3.16 19.81
CA LEU A 245 -5.58 -3.32 18.98
C LEU A 245 -5.34 -2.09 18.07
N SER A 246 -6.39 -1.47 17.55
CA SER A 246 -6.28 -0.19 16.83
C SER A 246 -5.71 0.92 17.74
N PHE A 247 -6.08 0.94 19.02
CA PHE A 247 -5.55 1.89 19.99
C PHE A 247 -4.08 1.61 20.31
N VAL A 248 -3.72 0.35 20.57
CA VAL A 248 -2.33 -0.08 20.79
C VAL A 248 -1.46 0.32 19.60
N LEU A 249 -1.95 0.11 18.37
CA LEU A 249 -1.22 0.45 17.16
C LEU A 249 -1.04 1.97 17.02
N LEU A 250 -2.08 2.76 17.27
CA LEU A 250 -1.99 4.22 17.27
C LEU A 250 -0.96 4.73 18.29
N VAL A 251 -0.96 4.19 19.51
CA VAL A 251 0.03 4.53 20.53
C VAL A 251 1.44 4.10 20.10
N ALA A 252 1.58 2.89 19.54
CA ALA A 252 2.86 2.39 19.03
C ALA A 252 3.44 3.29 17.93
N MET A 253 2.59 3.88 17.08
CA MET A 253 3.02 4.86 16.08
C MET A 253 3.65 6.10 16.73
N PHE A 254 3.05 6.66 17.79
CA PHE A 254 3.62 7.80 18.51
C PHE A 254 4.92 7.43 19.25
N ILE A 255 4.94 6.28 19.92
CA ILE A 255 6.14 5.77 20.58
C ILE A 255 7.27 5.64 19.56
N PHE A 256 6.97 5.11 18.37
CA PHE A 256 7.96 4.96 17.32
C PHE A 256 8.56 6.30 16.87
N VAL A 257 7.72 7.31 16.61
CA VAL A 257 8.19 8.67 16.30
C VAL A 257 9.06 9.23 17.43
N TYR A 258 8.63 9.08 18.68
CA TYR A 258 9.38 9.55 19.85
C TYR A 258 10.75 8.87 19.98
N LEU A 259 10.81 7.54 19.81
CA LEU A 259 12.06 6.76 19.91
C LEU A 259 13.10 7.15 18.86
N ILE A 260 12.64 7.50 17.65
CA ILE A 260 13.52 8.03 16.59
C ILE A 260 13.96 9.45 16.94
N LYS A 261 13.03 10.34 17.30
CA LYS A 261 13.33 11.74 17.60
C LYS A 261 14.29 11.92 18.78
N SER A 262 14.17 11.07 19.80
CA SER A 262 15.05 11.05 20.98
C SER A 262 16.39 10.34 20.75
N SER A 263 16.65 9.83 19.53
CA SER A 263 17.81 9.00 19.18
C SER A 263 17.97 7.73 20.02
N ILE A 264 16.97 7.35 20.83
CA ILE A 264 17.01 6.12 21.64
C ILE A 264 17.12 4.90 20.72
N PHE A 265 16.32 4.88 19.66
CA PHE A 265 16.33 3.78 18.70
C PHE A 265 17.66 3.68 17.96
N SER A 266 18.20 4.80 17.50
CA SER A 266 19.46 4.81 16.76
C SER A 266 20.64 4.43 17.63
N ASN A 267 20.70 4.92 18.88
CA ASN A 267 21.69 4.49 19.87
C ASN A 267 21.62 2.98 20.14
N TYR A 268 20.41 2.41 20.26
CA TYR A 268 20.23 0.97 20.41
C TYR A 268 20.75 0.19 19.18
N VAL A 269 20.39 0.62 17.97
CA VAL A 269 20.80 -0.02 16.72
C VAL A 269 22.32 0.01 16.55
N TYR A 270 22.94 1.17 16.77
CA TYR A 270 24.38 1.35 16.60
C TYR A 270 25.19 0.63 17.68
N SER A 271 24.74 0.65 18.93
CA SER A 271 25.40 -0.09 20.03
C SER A 271 25.39 -1.61 19.83
N HIS A 272 24.36 -2.14 19.17
CA HIS A 272 24.25 -3.58 18.87
C HIS A 272 24.82 -3.96 17.49
N GLY A 273 25.47 -3.02 16.78
CA GLY A 273 26.05 -3.27 15.46
C GLY A 273 25.04 -3.71 14.39
N ILE A 274 23.76 -3.36 14.55
CA ILE A 274 22.69 -3.79 13.65
C ILE A 274 22.81 -3.02 12.33
N ASN A 275 23.04 -3.74 11.23
CA ASN A 275 23.12 -3.12 9.91
C ASN A 275 21.73 -2.77 9.37
N THR A 276 21.38 -1.48 9.39
CA THR A 276 20.09 -0.96 8.88
C THR A 276 20.16 -0.44 7.45
N MET A 277 21.25 -0.72 6.72
CA MET A 277 21.46 -0.26 5.34
C MET A 277 21.28 1.27 5.18
N GLY A 278 21.61 2.05 6.21
CA GLY A 278 21.50 3.51 6.20
C GLY A 278 20.11 4.09 6.53
N ARG A 279 19.06 3.26 6.74
CA ARG A 279 17.69 3.75 7.04
C ARG A 279 17.65 4.61 8.30
N VAL A 280 18.21 4.12 9.41
CA VAL A 280 18.25 4.85 10.69
C VAL A 280 18.97 6.18 10.55
N LYS A 281 20.07 6.22 9.80
CA LYS A 281 20.80 7.47 9.53
C LYS A 281 19.91 8.50 8.82
N MET A 282 19.11 8.07 7.84
CA MET A 282 18.16 8.95 7.15
C MET A 282 17.01 9.40 8.07
N TRP A 283 16.51 8.50 8.92
CA TRP A 283 15.47 8.81 9.90
C TRP A 283 15.93 9.88 10.90
N ASP A 284 17.13 9.71 11.46
CA ASP A 284 17.73 10.65 12.40
C ASP A 284 18.01 12.01 11.76
N TYR A 285 18.49 12.02 10.51
CA TYR A 285 18.75 13.26 9.79
C TYR A 285 17.49 14.13 9.64
N VAL A 286 16.38 13.53 9.19
CA VAL A 286 15.12 14.28 9.07
C VAL A 286 14.57 14.65 10.45
N ALA A 287 14.74 13.77 11.45
CA ALA A 287 14.28 14.03 12.81
C ALA A 287 14.90 15.27 13.45
N GLN A 288 16.06 15.74 13.00
CA GLN A 288 16.68 16.99 13.48
C GLN A 288 15.80 18.21 13.21
N TYR A 289 15.04 18.20 12.12
CA TYR A 289 14.15 19.29 11.72
C TYR A 289 12.77 19.20 12.37
N VAL A 290 12.45 18.09 13.03
CA VAL A 290 11.10 17.77 13.52
C VAL A 290 11.03 17.93 15.04
N GLU A 291 9.90 18.41 15.54
CA GLU A 291 9.60 18.42 16.98
C GLU A 291 8.57 17.35 17.33
N PHE A 292 8.77 16.65 18.46
CA PHE A 292 7.76 15.74 19.00
C PHE A 292 6.84 16.51 19.96
N SER A 293 5.86 17.23 19.41
CA SER A 293 4.95 18.08 20.18
C SER A 293 3.59 18.24 19.48
N PRO A 294 2.48 18.44 20.22
CA PRO A 294 1.21 18.86 19.64
C PRO A 294 1.27 20.21 18.89
N SER A 295 2.27 21.04 19.14
CA SER A 295 2.51 22.30 18.41
C SER A 295 3.13 22.09 17.03
N TYR A 296 3.64 20.88 16.73
CA TYR A 296 4.30 20.60 15.47
C TYR A 296 3.29 20.43 14.33
N LEU A 297 3.33 21.36 13.37
CA LEU A 297 2.42 21.42 12.22
C LEU A 297 2.93 20.68 10.98
N GLY A 298 4.23 20.35 10.90
CA GLY A 298 4.84 19.79 9.69
C GLY A 298 5.35 20.85 8.72
N TYR A 299 5.98 20.41 7.63
CA TYR A 299 6.60 21.26 6.61
C TYR A 299 6.02 21.08 5.20
N GLY A 300 4.97 20.27 5.07
CA GLY A 300 4.29 19.96 3.81
C GLY A 300 4.55 18.53 3.35
N TYR A 301 3.59 17.96 2.64
CA TYR A 301 3.64 16.58 2.16
C TYR A 301 4.91 16.31 1.34
N ALA A 302 5.54 15.16 1.55
CA ALA A 302 6.80 14.74 0.93
C ALA A 302 8.05 15.55 1.32
N PHE A 303 7.96 16.48 2.28
CA PHE A 303 9.10 17.24 2.81
C PHE A 303 10.30 16.34 3.13
N SER A 304 10.08 15.26 3.88
CA SER A 304 11.13 14.33 4.32
C SER A 304 11.93 13.73 3.17
N ASN A 305 11.28 13.28 2.10
CA ASN A 305 11.99 12.73 0.93
C ASN A 305 12.70 13.83 0.13
N LEU A 306 12.06 14.98 -0.05
CA LEU A 306 12.61 16.09 -0.81
C LEU A 306 13.84 16.69 -0.12
N LEU A 307 13.82 16.75 1.21
CA LEU A 307 14.96 17.16 2.03
C LEU A 307 16.15 16.18 1.88
N LEU A 308 15.87 14.87 1.90
CA LEU A 308 16.91 13.85 1.69
C LEU A 308 17.47 13.90 0.26
N GLU A 309 16.63 14.10 -0.74
CA GLU A 309 17.02 14.23 -2.14
C GLU A 309 17.88 15.48 -2.38
N GLN A 310 17.52 16.61 -1.77
CA GLN A 310 18.30 17.84 -1.86
C GLN A 310 19.70 17.69 -1.24
N ASN A 311 19.82 16.96 -0.13
CA ASN A 311 21.07 16.81 0.63
C ASN A 311 21.83 15.50 0.33
N ARG A 312 21.49 14.87 -0.80
CA ARG A 312 21.90 13.50 -1.15
C ARG A 312 23.41 13.28 -1.25
N VAL A 313 24.11 14.22 -1.90
CA VAL A 313 25.55 14.12 -2.18
C VAL A 313 26.37 14.36 -0.91
N LEU A 314 25.91 15.27 -0.06
CA LEU A 314 26.64 15.71 1.13
C LEU A 314 26.57 14.70 2.28
N THR A 315 25.50 13.89 2.35
CA THR A 315 25.14 13.22 3.62
C THR A 315 25.15 11.69 3.54
N PHE A 316 24.85 11.06 2.38
CA PHE A 316 24.69 9.60 2.30
C PHE A 316 25.30 8.88 1.07
N GLY A 317 26.15 9.52 0.27
CA GLY A 317 26.95 8.84 -0.77
C GLY A 317 26.32 8.85 -2.17
N ASN A 318 26.12 7.70 -2.82
CA ASN A 318 25.53 7.52 -4.16
C ASN A 318 24.30 6.56 -4.16
N LYS A 319 23.59 6.41 -3.03
CA LYS A 319 22.50 5.41 -2.85
C LYS A 319 21.12 6.05 -2.84
N VAL A 320 20.09 5.40 -3.38
CA VAL A 320 18.70 5.91 -3.41
C VAL A 320 18.23 6.44 -2.03
N TYR A 321 17.77 7.70 -1.98
CA TYR A 321 17.47 8.46 -0.76
C TYR A 321 15.97 8.59 -0.55
N VAL A 322 15.36 7.57 0.05
CA VAL A 322 13.93 7.61 0.37
C VAL A 322 13.76 7.25 1.83
N LEU A 323 12.99 8.06 2.57
CA LEU A 323 12.61 7.70 3.93
C LEU A 323 11.74 6.45 3.84
N HIS A 324 12.17 5.31 4.39
CA HIS A 324 11.40 4.06 4.34
C HIS A 324 10.53 3.88 5.59
N SER A 325 9.46 4.67 5.70
CA SER A 325 8.45 4.58 6.76
C SER A 325 7.34 5.61 6.50
N ASP A 326 6.13 5.16 6.16
CA ASP A 326 5.00 6.07 6.01
C ASP A 326 4.57 6.71 7.33
N ILE A 327 4.79 6.03 8.47
CA ILE A 327 4.52 6.60 9.81
C ILE A 327 5.38 7.83 10.04
N LEU A 328 6.70 7.71 9.84
CA LEU A 328 7.59 8.85 10.00
C LEU A 328 7.28 9.93 8.97
N LYS A 329 7.01 9.58 7.71
CA LYS A 329 6.65 10.55 6.67
C LYS A 329 5.45 11.39 7.05
N ILE A 330 4.33 10.77 7.40
CA ILE A 330 3.12 11.54 7.70
C ILE A 330 3.35 12.44 8.91
N TYR A 331 4.03 11.96 9.95
CA TYR A 331 4.33 12.81 11.10
C TYR A 331 5.26 13.96 10.72
N TYR A 332 6.39 13.68 10.05
CA TYR A 332 7.41 14.67 9.67
C TYR A 332 6.90 15.67 8.64
N ASP A 333 6.02 15.24 7.75
CA ASP A 333 5.54 16.07 6.65
C ASP A 333 4.32 16.89 7.04
N LEU A 334 3.36 16.31 7.78
CA LEU A 334 2.05 16.90 8.06
C LEU A 334 1.75 17.12 9.55
N GLY A 335 2.70 16.85 10.44
CA GLY A 335 2.61 17.21 11.85
C GLY A 335 1.70 16.31 12.70
N PHE A 336 1.60 16.68 13.98
CA PHE A 336 0.95 15.87 15.02
C PHE A 336 -0.52 15.61 14.74
N TRP A 337 -1.28 16.66 14.41
CA TRP A 337 -2.75 16.58 14.31
C TRP A 337 -3.23 15.79 13.11
N ILE A 338 -2.63 15.99 11.94
CA ILE A 338 -2.99 15.22 10.74
C ILE A 338 -2.55 13.78 10.87
N PHE A 339 -1.37 13.52 11.43
CA PHE A 339 -0.93 12.17 11.75
C PHE A 339 -1.94 11.45 12.67
N THR A 340 -2.37 12.12 13.74
CA THR A 340 -3.39 11.61 14.67
C THR A 340 -4.70 11.31 13.95
N TYR A 341 -5.19 12.28 13.17
CA TYR A 341 -6.42 12.15 12.41
C TYR A 341 -6.36 10.99 11.41
N TRP A 342 -5.26 10.88 10.66
CA TRP A 342 -5.03 9.82 9.68
C TRP A 342 -5.04 8.43 10.34
N GLY A 343 -4.35 8.29 11.47
CA GLY A 343 -4.35 7.05 12.25
C GLY A 343 -5.76 6.71 12.77
N ILE A 344 -6.43 7.66 13.43
CA ILE A 344 -7.79 7.46 13.97
C ILE A 344 -8.79 7.11 12.86
N TYR A 345 -8.73 7.83 11.73
CA TYR A 345 -9.66 7.61 10.64
C TYR A 345 -9.50 6.21 10.06
N ASN A 346 -8.28 5.81 9.70
CA ASN A 346 -8.06 4.52 9.06
C ASN A 346 -8.24 3.36 10.03
N LEU A 347 -7.71 3.42 11.25
CA LEU A 347 -7.74 2.29 12.19
C LEU A 347 -9.10 2.06 12.85
N PHE A 348 -9.94 3.10 12.97
CA PHE A 348 -11.22 3.01 13.66
C PHE A 348 -12.40 3.35 12.75
N ARG A 349 -12.40 4.54 12.15
CA ARG A 349 -13.58 5.04 11.46
C ARG A 349 -13.85 4.32 10.14
N LEU A 350 -12.82 4.04 9.34
CA LEU A 350 -12.98 3.43 8.03
C LEU A 350 -13.59 2.02 8.10
N PRO A 351 -13.00 1.05 8.85
CA PRO A 351 -13.60 -0.28 9.00
C PRO A 351 -15.01 -0.22 9.58
N HIS A 352 -15.21 0.55 10.66
CA HIS A 352 -16.51 0.64 11.32
C HIS A 352 -17.59 1.26 10.42
N LYS A 353 -17.25 2.31 9.66
CA LYS A 353 -18.19 2.95 8.72
C LYS A 353 -18.57 2.01 7.58
N ILE A 354 -17.64 1.18 7.10
CA ILE A 354 -17.97 0.14 6.11
C ILE A 354 -18.83 -0.95 6.78
N GLY A 355 -18.42 -1.45 7.94
CA GLY A 355 -19.13 -2.47 8.71
C GLY A 355 -20.59 -2.14 8.98
N LYS A 356 -20.85 -0.94 9.51
CA LYS A 356 -22.19 -0.42 9.80
C LYS A 356 -23.11 -0.38 8.57
N ASN A 357 -22.56 -0.18 7.37
CA ASN A 357 -23.33 -0.12 6.14
C ASN A 357 -23.63 -1.50 5.52
N TYR A 358 -22.90 -2.56 5.91
CA TYR A 358 -23.00 -3.87 5.27
C TYR A 358 -23.12 -5.00 6.30
N ASN A 359 -22.02 -5.38 6.97
CA ASN A 359 -22.03 -6.29 8.12
C ASN A 359 -20.69 -6.28 8.88
N LEU A 360 -20.67 -6.98 10.03
CA LEU A 360 -19.48 -7.15 10.86
C LEU A 360 -18.38 -8.02 10.23
N LYS A 361 -18.72 -8.97 9.34
CA LYS A 361 -17.70 -9.81 8.68
C LYS A 361 -16.81 -8.96 7.77
N ILE A 362 -17.42 -8.07 6.99
CA ILE A 362 -16.75 -7.09 6.13
C ILE A 362 -15.96 -6.12 6.99
N GLU A 363 -16.51 -5.63 8.11
CA GLU A 363 -15.79 -4.78 9.07
C GLU A 363 -14.47 -5.43 9.47
N ASN A 364 -14.51 -6.70 9.87
CA ASN A 364 -13.33 -7.45 10.30
C ASN A 364 -12.32 -7.66 9.16
N THR A 365 -12.76 -8.01 7.94
CA THR A 365 -11.86 -8.16 6.80
C THR A 365 -11.18 -6.83 6.45
N VAL A 366 -11.95 -5.74 6.35
CA VAL A 366 -11.38 -4.41 6.07
C VAL A 366 -10.40 -4.00 7.16
N TRP A 367 -10.75 -4.21 8.43
CA TRP A 367 -9.88 -3.92 9.56
C TRP A 367 -8.58 -4.73 9.53
N LEU A 368 -8.62 -6.03 9.21
CA LEU A 368 -7.41 -6.86 9.05
C LEU A 368 -6.53 -6.35 7.90
N LEU A 369 -7.13 -5.98 6.77
CA LEU A 369 -6.39 -5.37 5.65
C LEU A 369 -5.78 -4.02 6.04
N THR A 370 -6.48 -3.20 6.83
CA THR A 370 -5.94 -1.93 7.33
C THR A 370 -4.78 -2.15 8.30
N ILE A 371 -4.89 -3.08 9.26
CA ILE A 371 -3.77 -3.39 10.17
C ILE A 371 -2.57 -3.91 9.41
N TYR A 372 -2.78 -4.77 8.41
CA TYR A 372 -1.69 -5.22 7.55
C TYR A 372 -0.91 -4.04 6.97
N LEU A 373 -1.60 -3.05 6.39
CA LEU A 373 -0.97 -1.86 5.83
C LEU A 373 -0.23 -1.05 6.90
N PHE A 374 -0.81 -0.84 8.07
CA PHE A 374 -0.16 -0.09 9.15
C PHE A 374 1.09 -0.77 9.69
N LEU A 375 1.12 -2.11 9.75
CA LEU A 375 2.34 -2.84 10.11
C LEU A 375 3.44 -2.64 9.06
N LEU A 376 3.10 -2.57 7.78
CA LEU A 376 4.05 -2.24 6.72
C LEU A 376 4.55 -0.79 6.83
N TYR A 377 3.69 0.16 7.19
CA TYR A 377 3.99 1.59 7.27
C TYR A 377 5.09 1.94 8.29
N PHE A 378 5.42 1.06 9.23
CA PHE A 378 6.57 1.27 10.12
C PHE A 378 7.90 1.29 9.37
N THR A 379 8.06 0.48 8.32
CA THR A 379 9.39 0.22 7.73
C THR A 379 9.45 0.31 6.21
N ASP A 380 8.30 0.51 5.55
CA ASP A 380 8.20 0.62 4.10
C ASP A 380 7.19 1.72 3.70
N ASN A 381 7.17 2.04 2.40
CA ASN A 381 6.41 3.15 1.82
C ASN A 381 5.14 2.69 1.08
N ALA A 382 4.43 1.75 1.71
CA ALA A 382 3.26 1.08 1.13
C ALA A 382 2.07 2.03 0.88
N LEU A 383 2.03 3.21 1.51
CA LEU A 383 0.94 4.17 1.36
C LEU A 383 0.85 4.74 -0.05
N THR A 384 1.99 4.96 -0.69
CA THR A 384 2.08 5.49 -2.06
C THR A 384 2.37 4.38 -3.07
N TYR A 385 2.30 3.11 -2.71
CA TYR A 385 2.61 2.02 -3.63
C TYR A 385 1.42 1.71 -4.54
N PHE A 386 1.68 1.63 -5.85
CA PHE A 386 0.65 1.51 -6.88
C PHE A 386 -0.12 0.21 -6.75
N THR A 387 0.60 -0.92 -6.68
CA THR A 387 -0.02 -2.24 -6.62
C THR A 387 -0.71 -2.46 -5.27
N VAL A 388 -0.10 -1.99 -4.18
CA VAL A 388 -0.69 -2.00 -2.83
C VAL A 388 -2.03 -1.27 -2.80
N GLN A 389 -2.07 0.01 -3.19
CA GLN A 389 -3.30 0.81 -3.13
C GLN A 389 -4.38 0.29 -4.09
N THR A 390 -3.98 -0.20 -5.27
CA THR A 390 -4.87 -0.80 -6.26
C THR A 390 -5.54 -2.07 -5.71
N LEU A 391 -4.74 -3.03 -5.21
CA LEU A 391 -5.27 -4.29 -4.68
C LEU A 391 -6.05 -4.09 -3.39
N TYR A 392 -5.63 -3.17 -2.51
CA TYR A 392 -6.40 -2.80 -1.33
C TYR A 392 -7.80 -2.29 -1.73
N THR A 393 -7.86 -1.36 -2.68
CA THR A 393 -9.14 -0.83 -3.17
C THR A 393 -10.02 -1.92 -3.80
N TYR A 394 -9.46 -2.76 -4.68
CA TYR A 394 -10.20 -3.87 -5.29
C TYR A 394 -10.74 -4.85 -4.26
N THR A 395 -9.93 -5.26 -3.29
CA THR A 395 -10.32 -6.27 -2.30
C THR A 395 -11.41 -5.73 -1.37
N VAL A 396 -11.36 -4.46 -0.96
CA VAL A 396 -12.44 -3.84 -0.17
C VAL A 396 -13.75 -3.79 -0.96
N ILE A 397 -13.73 -3.34 -2.23
CA ILE A 397 -14.93 -3.27 -3.07
C ILE A 397 -15.51 -4.68 -3.29
N ASP A 398 -14.67 -5.64 -3.65
CA ASP A 398 -15.12 -7.00 -4.00
C ASP A 398 -15.68 -7.76 -2.80
N THR A 399 -15.09 -7.57 -1.62
CA THR A 399 -15.58 -8.10 -0.33
C THR A 399 -17.03 -7.69 -0.07
N ILE A 400 -17.35 -6.42 -0.32
CA ILE A 400 -18.71 -5.87 -0.16
C ILE A 400 -19.65 -6.40 -1.24
N ARG A 401 -19.21 -6.45 -2.50
CA ARG A 401 -20.02 -6.98 -3.61
C ARG A 401 -20.36 -8.46 -3.44
N LYS A 402 -19.42 -9.28 -3.00
CA LYS A 402 -19.68 -10.71 -2.73
C LYS A 402 -20.75 -10.88 -1.66
N TYR A 403 -20.68 -10.09 -0.58
CA TYR A 403 -21.73 -10.09 0.43
C TYR A 403 -23.10 -9.71 -0.15
N ASN A 404 -23.19 -8.62 -0.91
CA ASN A 404 -24.47 -8.22 -1.50
C ASN A 404 -25.06 -9.23 -2.50
N ARG A 405 -24.25 -10.14 -3.07
CA ARG A 405 -24.73 -11.23 -3.96
C ARG A 405 -25.16 -12.49 -3.20
N GLU A 406 -24.64 -12.70 -2.00
CA GLU A 406 -24.95 -13.89 -1.18
C GLU A 406 -26.20 -13.68 -0.32
N TYR A 407 -26.58 -12.42 -0.05
CA TYR A 407 -27.63 -12.06 0.94
C TYR A 407 -28.75 -11.17 0.38
N ASN A 408 -28.68 -10.75 -0.89
CA ASN A 408 -29.80 -10.20 -1.67
C ASN A 408 -29.93 -11.02 -2.96
#